data_AF-A0A9D4VTA3-F1
#
_entry.id   AF-A0A9D4VTA3-F1
#
_cell.length_a   1.000
_cell.length_b   1.000
_cell.length_c   1.000
_cell.angle_alpha   90.00
_cell.angle_beta   90.00
_cell.angle_gamma   90.00
#
_symmetry.space_group_name_H-M   'P 1'
#
loop_
_entity.id
_entity.type
_entity.pdbx_description
1 polymer ?
#
loop_
_entity_poly.entity_id
_entity_poly.type
_entity_poly.pdbx_seq_one_letter_code
_entity_poly.pdbx_strand_id
1 'polypeptide(L)'
;MPRPRLRLDKEMEHSGNWIPYYSGDTLWQVEHTHTRNCFIIDTSKKTCACNFWELVGTPCRHAVDALDFRNQPAEDFVDDYYSKDTYEKFYGYNVSPINGQDMWPKVDMEEMLSSSYKRGPGRPKKLRRREPDEDLHKIRTQTTYCCTRCGVHVHNARSCTSQVVDPKAQKRKKAKENNNRTRTNQTATQEQAQPTEAETATQEQPQPNETQIDVDPEFEMLTANLAAAFEATQTQPNIVVNGPVASALSHSAPVTSAQGEPVTSS
;
A
#
# COMPACT_ATOMS: atom_id res chain seq x y z
N MET A 1 -1.30 -10.92 -10.51
CA MET A 1 -0.17 -9.99 -10.65
C MET A 1 -0.44 -8.72 -9.88
N PRO A 2 0.58 -8.04 -9.31
CA PRO A 2 0.42 -6.67 -8.84
C PRO A 2 -0.15 -5.82 -9.99
N ARG A 3 -1.10 -4.92 -9.67
CA ARG A 3 -1.73 -4.00 -10.64
C ARG A 3 -1.16 -2.59 -10.41
N PRO A 4 0.08 -2.29 -10.85
CA PRO A 4 0.76 -1.04 -10.56
C PRO A 4 0.00 0.18 -11.09
N ARG A 5 -0.56 0.08 -12.31
CA ARG A 5 -1.37 1.15 -12.90
C ARG A 5 -2.60 1.50 -12.07
N LEU A 6 -3.40 0.50 -11.70
CA LEU A 6 -4.57 0.69 -10.82
C LEU A 6 -4.21 1.33 -9.47
N ARG A 7 -2.99 1.07 -8.95
CA ARG A 7 -2.52 1.72 -7.72
C ARG A 7 -2.16 3.18 -7.97
N LEU A 8 -1.42 3.47 -9.03
CA LEU A 8 -1.05 4.83 -9.41
C LEU A 8 -2.31 5.69 -9.63
N ASP A 9 -3.30 5.17 -10.36
CA ASP A 9 -4.56 5.89 -10.64
C ASP A 9 -5.27 6.32 -9.34
N LYS A 10 -5.24 5.47 -8.31
CA LYS A 10 -5.78 5.81 -6.98
C LYS A 10 -4.97 6.92 -6.32
N GLU A 11 -3.65 6.87 -6.36
CA GLU A 11 -2.81 7.93 -5.79
C GLU A 11 -3.03 9.26 -6.53
N MET A 12 -3.28 9.22 -7.83
CA MET A 12 -3.65 10.40 -8.62
C MET A 12 -5.00 10.97 -8.17
N GLU A 13 -6.02 10.15 -7.97
CA GLU A 13 -7.32 10.60 -7.44
C GLU A 13 -7.20 11.28 -6.07
N HIS A 14 -6.34 10.75 -5.18
CA HIS A 14 -6.16 11.28 -3.82
C HIS A 14 -5.19 12.48 -3.74
N SER A 15 -4.58 12.88 -4.86
CA SER A 15 -3.59 13.97 -4.90
C SER A 15 -4.21 15.38 -4.82
N GLY A 16 -5.49 15.55 -5.17
CA GLY A 16 -6.11 16.88 -5.32
C GLY A 16 -6.26 17.75 -4.06
N ASN A 17 -5.93 17.23 -2.87
CA ASN A 17 -5.95 17.98 -1.61
C ASN A 17 -4.55 18.42 -1.14
N TRP A 18 -3.56 18.34 -2.01
CA TRP A 18 -2.18 18.73 -1.74
C TRP A 18 -1.84 19.99 -2.53
N ILE A 19 -0.96 20.81 -1.95
CA ILE A 19 -0.44 22.03 -2.58
C ILE A 19 1.09 21.89 -2.57
N PRO A 20 1.74 21.91 -3.75
CA PRO A 20 3.18 21.76 -3.84
C PRO A 20 3.88 23.12 -3.78
N TYR A 21 4.99 23.16 -3.05
CA TYR A 21 5.91 24.28 -2.96
C TYR A 21 7.30 23.83 -3.38
N TYR A 22 7.84 24.49 -4.39
CA TYR A 22 9.17 24.22 -4.90
C TYR A 22 10.25 24.70 -3.92
N SER A 23 11.19 23.82 -3.56
CA SER A 23 12.30 24.13 -2.65
C SER A 23 13.65 24.20 -3.36
N GLY A 24 13.76 23.65 -4.58
CA GLY A 24 14.96 23.71 -5.42
C GLY A 24 15.25 22.38 -6.12
N ASP A 25 15.74 22.44 -7.37
CA ASP A 25 16.03 21.32 -8.29
C ASP A 25 14.94 20.23 -8.36
N THR A 26 15.05 19.23 -7.47
CA THR A 26 14.20 18.05 -7.40
C THR A 26 13.47 17.94 -6.06
N LEU A 27 13.67 18.90 -5.16
CA LEU A 27 13.10 18.95 -3.81
C LEU A 27 11.82 19.77 -3.77
N TRP A 28 10.81 19.16 -3.18
CA TRP A 28 9.47 19.72 -3.03
C TRP A 28 9.01 19.57 -1.59
N GLN A 29 8.25 20.56 -1.14
CA GLN A 29 7.43 20.46 0.06
C GLN A 29 5.98 20.47 -0.39
N VAL A 30 5.18 19.48 -0.01
CA VAL A 30 3.73 19.53 -0.23
C VAL A 30 3.01 19.74 1.09
N GLU A 31 1.93 20.50 1.05
CA GLU A 31 1.09 20.78 2.20
C GLU A 31 -0.34 20.33 1.94
N HIS A 32 -0.96 19.68 2.92
CA HIS A 32 -2.37 19.32 2.84
C HIS A 32 -3.25 20.55 3.07
N THR A 33 -4.22 20.78 2.17
CA THR A 33 -5.14 21.93 2.17
C THR A 33 -5.84 22.17 3.51
N HIS A 34 -6.42 21.12 4.11
CA HIS A 34 -7.15 21.21 5.39
C HIS A 34 -6.31 20.97 6.65
N THR A 35 -5.42 19.99 6.63
CA THR A 35 -4.73 19.54 7.84
C THR A 35 -3.40 20.24 8.09
N ARG A 36 -2.87 21.00 7.12
CA ARG A 36 -1.56 21.68 7.20
C ARG A 36 -0.38 20.72 7.41
N ASN A 37 -0.58 19.42 7.17
CA ASN A 37 0.48 18.42 7.21
C ASN A 37 1.42 18.62 6.02
N CYS A 38 2.73 18.58 6.29
CA CYS A 38 3.75 18.80 5.27
C CYS A 38 4.57 17.53 5.03
N PHE A 39 4.88 17.25 3.77
CA PHE A 39 5.79 16.18 3.38
C PHE A 39 6.87 16.71 2.43
N ILE A 40 8.09 16.24 2.63
CA ILE A 40 9.23 16.52 1.75
C ILE A 40 9.32 15.40 0.72
N ILE A 41 9.59 15.76 -0.53
CA ILE A 41 9.68 14.86 -1.67
C ILE A 41 10.96 15.18 -2.44
N ASP A 42 11.70 14.16 -2.85
CA ASP A 42 12.81 14.28 -3.80
C ASP A 42 12.46 13.48 -5.05
N THR A 43 12.11 14.17 -6.14
CA THR A 43 11.64 13.51 -7.37
C THR A 43 12.75 12.80 -8.12
N SER A 44 14.02 13.21 -7.95
CA SER A 44 15.17 12.54 -8.57
C SER A 44 15.48 11.22 -7.88
N LYS A 45 15.41 11.19 -6.55
CA LYS A 45 15.62 9.95 -5.78
C LYS A 45 14.38 9.07 -5.67
N LYS A 46 13.23 9.54 -6.18
CA LYS A 46 11.94 8.87 -6.06
C LYS A 46 11.58 8.62 -4.58
N THR A 47 11.85 9.59 -3.70
CA THR A 47 11.61 9.48 -2.26
C THR A 47 10.55 10.46 -1.75
N CYS A 48 9.89 10.09 -0.67
CA CYS A 48 8.90 10.95 0.00
C CYS A 48 8.91 10.64 1.49
N ALA A 49 8.78 11.67 2.34
CA ALA A 49 8.74 11.53 3.79
C ALA A 49 7.58 10.64 4.32
N CYS A 50 6.60 10.27 3.47
CA CYS A 50 5.60 9.26 3.82
C CYS A 50 6.08 7.81 3.63
N ASN A 51 7.31 7.60 3.13
CA ASN A 51 7.99 6.34 2.81
C ASN A 51 7.27 5.43 1.80
N PHE A 52 6.08 5.81 1.31
CA PHE A 52 5.31 4.99 0.38
C PHE A 52 6.05 4.76 -0.93
N TRP A 53 6.67 5.81 -1.49
CA TRP A 53 7.34 5.71 -2.78
C TRP A 53 8.55 4.77 -2.70
N GLU A 54 9.36 4.88 -1.65
CA GLU A 54 10.52 4.01 -1.41
C GLU A 54 10.13 2.54 -1.19
N LEU A 55 9.01 2.30 -0.48
CA LEU A 55 8.56 0.94 -0.16
C LEU A 55 7.84 0.27 -1.33
N VAL A 56 7.09 1.04 -2.11
CA VAL A 56 6.19 0.50 -3.13
C VAL A 56 6.78 0.63 -4.53
N GLY A 57 7.69 1.59 -4.77
CA GLY A 57 8.20 1.89 -6.12
C GLY A 57 7.15 2.58 -7.01
N THR A 58 6.15 3.23 -6.42
CA THR A 58 5.11 3.98 -7.16
C THR A 58 4.95 5.36 -6.52
N PRO A 59 4.85 6.44 -7.30
CA PRO A 59 4.59 7.77 -6.77
C PRO A 59 3.37 7.76 -5.84
N CYS A 60 3.56 8.25 -4.61
CA CYS A 60 2.47 8.48 -3.68
C CYS A 60 1.67 9.74 -4.07
N ARG A 61 0.46 9.93 -3.54
CA ARG A 61 -0.37 11.13 -3.78
C ARG A 61 0.37 12.47 -3.61
N HIS A 62 1.34 12.54 -2.69
CA HIS A 62 2.19 13.71 -2.47
C HIS A 62 3.11 13.98 -3.67
N ALA A 63 3.76 12.92 -4.14
CA ALA A 63 4.65 12.95 -5.29
C ALA A 63 3.90 13.25 -6.58
N VAL A 64 2.71 12.68 -6.74
CA VAL A 64 1.86 12.95 -7.91
C VAL A 64 1.56 14.44 -8.01
N ASP A 65 1.14 15.08 -6.92
CA ASP A 65 0.85 16.52 -6.89
C ASP A 65 2.08 17.38 -7.27
N ALA A 66 3.26 17.04 -6.73
CA ALA A 66 4.50 17.72 -7.08
C ALA A 66 4.93 17.52 -8.55
N LEU A 67 4.68 16.34 -9.12
CA LEU A 67 4.98 16.03 -10.52
C LEU A 67 3.99 16.72 -11.48
N ASP A 68 2.72 16.73 -11.12
CA ASP A 68 1.65 17.40 -11.88
C ASP A 68 1.91 18.91 -11.99
N PHE A 69 2.38 19.54 -10.91
CA PHE A 69 2.80 20.95 -10.93
C PHE A 69 3.91 21.24 -11.95
N ARG A 70 4.78 20.27 -12.25
CA ARG A 70 5.81 20.39 -13.29
C ARG A 70 5.35 19.92 -14.67
N ASN A 71 4.09 19.53 -14.84
CA ASN A 71 3.56 18.86 -16.03
C ASN A 71 4.36 17.60 -16.40
N GLN A 72 4.83 16.85 -15.39
CA GLN A 72 5.50 15.58 -15.58
C GLN A 72 4.52 14.44 -15.30
N PRO A 73 4.32 13.50 -16.23
CA PRO A 73 3.40 12.39 -15.99
C PRO A 73 3.95 11.48 -14.89
N ALA A 74 3.14 11.17 -13.89
CA ALA A 74 3.57 10.30 -12.77
C ALA A 74 3.92 8.87 -13.22
N GLU A 75 3.48 8.47 -14.40
CA GLU A 75 3.72 7.16 -15.02
C GLU A 75 5.22 6.90 -15.28
N ASP A 76 5.96 7.94 -15.70
CA ASP A 76 7.40 7.89 -15.97
C ASP A 76 8.24 7.71 -14.69
N PHE A 77 7.62 7.95 -13.54
CA PHE A 77 8.25 7.96 -12.23
C PHE A 77 7.98 6.67 -11.44
N VAL A 78 7.21 5.73 -12.00
CA VAL A 78 7.08 4.37 -11.48
C VAL A 78 8.43 3.64 -11.57
N ASP A 79 8.65 2.67 -10.69
CA ASP A 79 9.85 1.84 -10.70
C ASP A 79 9.83 0.84 -11.88
N ASP A 80 10.98 0.69 -12.54
CA ASP A 80 11.21 -0.23 -13.66
C ASP A 80 10.96 -1.70 -13.28
N TYR A 81 10.93 -2.02 -11.99
CA TYR A 81 10.50 -3.31 -11.46
C TYR A 81 9.11 -3.73 -11.96
N TYR A 82 8.23 -2.76 -12.23
CA TYR A 82 6.89 -3.02 -12.74
C TYR A 82 6.78 -3.07 -14.27
N SER A 83 7.89 -2.89 -14.99
CA SER A 83 7.90 -2.98 -16.45
C SER A 83 7.68 -4.43 -16.92
N LYS A 84 7.10 -4.55 -18.12
CA LYS A 84 6.89 -5.85 -18.76
C LYS A 84 8.21 -6.60 -18.97
N ASP A 85 9.25 -5.89 -19.41
CA ASP A 85 10.57 -6.45 -19.65
C ASP A 85 11.18 -7.04 -18.38
N THR A 86 11.08 -6.35 -17.25
CA THR A 86 11.56 -6.85 -15.97
C THR A 86 10.75 -8.07 -15.52
N TYR A 87 9.43 -8.04 -15.71
CA TYR A 87 8.57 -9.18 -15.42
C TYR A 87 8.97 -10.42 -16.23
N GLU A 88 9.18 -10.28 -17.54
CA GLU A 88 9.63 -11.37 -18.41
C GLU A 88 11.02 -11.89 -18.03
N LYS A 89 11.94 -11.01 -17.60
CA LYS A 89 13.26 -11.44 -17.10
C LYS A 89 13.17 -12.27 -15.82
N PHE A 90 12.29 -11.89 -14.87
CA PHE A 90 12.14 -12.62 -13.61
C PHE A 90 11.39 -13.94 -13.77
N TYR A 91 10.32 -13.94 -14.56
CA TYR A 91 9.41 -15.09 -14.69
C TYR A 91 9.59 -15.87 -16.00
N GLY A 92 10.54 -15.49 -16.84
CA GLY A 92 10.86 -16.20 -18.08
C GLY A 92 11.53 -17.56 -17.85
N TYR A 93 12.13 -17.76 -16.66
CA TYR A 93 12.72 -19.04 -16.29
C TYR A 93 11.69 -19.97 -15.64
N ASN A 94 11.62 -21.20 -16.13
CA ASN A 94 10.82 -22.24 -15.50
C ASN A 94 11.51 -22.73 -14.22
N VAL A 95 10.73 -22.85 -13.15
CA VAL A 95 11.16 -23.60 -11.96
C VAL A 95 11.09 -25.07 -12.30
N SER A 96 12.25 -25.74 -12.36
CA SER A 96 12.28 -27.19 -12.57
C SER A 96 11.57 -27.91 -11.43
N PRO A 97 10.77 -28.94 -11.72
CA PRO A 97 10.18 -29.75 -10.67
C PRO A 97 11.29 -30.39 -9.86
N ILE A 98 11.14 -30.34 -8.54
CA ILE A 98 11.98 -31.07 -7.59
C ILE A 98 11.27 -32.35 -7.19
N ASN A 99 12.05 -33.41 -6.98
CA ASN A 99 11.53 -34.69 -6.51
C ASN A 99 10.86 -34.53 -5.13
N GLY A 100 10.15 -35.56 -4.68
CA GLY A 100 9.62 -35.63 -3.32
C GLY A 100 10.71 -35.50 -2.26
N GLN A 101 10.32 -35.07 -1.07
CA GLN A 101 11.23 -34.86 0.07
C GLN A 101 12.05 -36.11 0.42
N ASP A 102 11.50 -37.29 0.19
CA ASP A 102 12.13 -38.60 0.38
C ASP A 102 13.35 -38.83 -0.53
N MET A 103 13.38 -38.17 -1.69
CA MET A 103 14.43 -38.26 -2.69
C MET A 103 15.42 -37.09 -2.64
N TRP A 104 15.28 -36.17 -1.69
CA TRP A 104 16.20 -35.05 -1.55
C TRP A 104 17.56 -35.54 -1.02
N PRO A 105 18.68 -35.02 -1.56
CA PRO A 105 20.01 -35.40 -1.07
C PRO A 105 20.14 -34.98 0.40
N LYS A 106 20.60 -35.90 1.24
CA LYS A 106 21.00 -35.57 2.62
C LYS A 106 22.30 -34.78 2.54
N VAL A 107 22.28 -33.55 3.04
CA VAL A 107 23.45 -32.70 3.07
C VAL A 107 24.01 -32.74 4.49
N ASP A 108 25.32 -33.02 4.62
CA ASP A 108 26.05 -32.91 5.89
C ASP A 108 26.29 -31.43 6.23
N MET A 109 25.20 -30.74 6.55
CA MET A 109 25.22 -29.39 7.11
C MET A 109 24.63 -29.43 8.52
N GLU A 110 25.04 -28.48 9.36
CA GLU A 110 24.43 -28.26 10.66
C GLU A 110 22.90 -28.15 10.49
N GLU A 111 22.16 -28.95 11.24
CA GLU A 111 20.71 -28.91 11.19
C GLU A 111 20.24 -27.49 11.57
N MET A 112 19.47 -26.86 10.69
CA MET A 112 18.90 -25.55 10.96
C MET A 112 17.83 -25.69 12.04
N LEU A 113 18.26 -25.65 13.30
CA LEU A 113 17.36 -25.65 14.43
C LEU A 113 16.53 -24.37 14.40
N SER A 114 15.21 -24.53 14.51
CA SER A 114 14.33 -23.39 14.74
C SER A 114 14.81 -22.66 15.99
N SER A 115 14.85 -21.33 15.96
CA SER A 115 15.13 -20.53 17.15
C SER A 115 14.24 -20.99 18.31
N SER A 116 14.82 -21.07 19.51
CA SER A 116 14.09 -21.49 20.71
C SER A 116 12.83 -20.62 20.85
N TYR A 117 11.66 -21.23 20.76
CA TYR A 117 10.41 -20.51 20.93
C TYR A 117 10.31 -19.99 22.37
N LYS A 118 10.33 -18.66 22.54
CA LYS A 118 10.07 -18.01 23.82
C LYS A 118 8.62 -17.54 23.83
N ARG A 119 7.80 -18.05 24.75
CA ARG A 119 6.49 -17.45 25.02
C ARG A 119 6.71 -16.04 25.55
N GLY A 120 6.15 -15.04 24.87
CA GLY A 120 6.10 -13.69 25.40
C GLY A 120 5.37 -13.67 26.75
N PRO A 121 5.63 -12.65 27.61
CA PRO A 121 4.83 -12.44 28.80
C PRO A 121 3.35 -12.40 28.40
N GLY A 122 2.52 -13.20 29.10
CA GLY A 122 1.09 -13.24 28.83
C GLY A 122 0.47 -11.85 28.96
N ARG A 123 -0.68 -11.64 28.30
CA ARG A 123 -1.42 -10.39 28.37
C ARG A 123 -1.54 -9.91 29.83
N PRO A 124 -1.10 -8.69 30.16
CA PRO A 124 -1.25 -8.15 31.51
C PRO A 124 -2.71 -8.24 31.96
N LYS A 125 -2.93 -8.62 33.23
CA LYS A 125 -4.29 -8.65 33.78
C LYS A 125 -4.91 -7.26 33.63
N LYS A 126 -6.14 -7.20 33.09
CA LYS A 126 -6.88 -5.95 32.87
C LYS A 126 -7.07 -5.15 34.17
N LEU A 127 -7.10 -5.84 35.31
CA LEU A 127 -7.19 -5.22 36.62
C LEU A 127 -5.87 -5.41 37.37
N ARG A 128 -5.33 -4.31 37.90
CA ARG A 128 -4.18 -4.30 38.80
C ARG A 128 -4.52 -5.08 40.08
N ARG A 129 -3.56 -5.85 40.60
CA ARG A 129 -3.66 -6.44 41.94
C ARG A 129 -3.52 -5.30 42.96
N ARG A 130 -4.52 -5.13 43.82
CA ARG A 130 -4.50 -4.10 44.88
C ARG A 130 -3.64 -4.58 46.04
N GLU A 131 -2.84 -3.68 46.61
CA GLU A 131 -2.10 -3.95 47.84
C GLU A 131 -3.05 -3.94 49.07
N PRO A 132 -2.71 -4.62 50.17
CA PRO A 132 -3.59 -4.74 51.35
C PRO A 132 -4.00 -3.42 52.00
N ASP A 133 -3.17 -2.38 51.85
CA ASP A 133 -3.34 -1.04 52.43
C ASP A 133 -4.20 -0.10 51.56
N GLU A 134 -4.66 -0.57 50.39
CA GLU A 134 -5.48 0.26 49.50
C GLU A 134 -6.95 0.28 49.93
N ASP A 135 -7.43 1.47 50.30
CA ASP A 135 -8.82 1.72 50.65
C ASP A 135 -9.83 1.15 49.64
N LEU A 136 -10.73 0.30 50.14
CA LEU A 136 -11.88 -0.25 49.40
C LEU A 136 -12.93 0.82 49.03
N HIS A 137 -12.73 2.08 49.43
CA HIS A 137 -13.77 3.11 49.52
C HIS A 137 -14.09 3.87 48.24
N LYS A 138 -13.55 3.48 47.08
CA LYS A 138 -14.28 3.69 45.82
C LYS A 138 -15.36 2.62 45.68
N ILE A 139 -16.25 2.61 46.67
CA ILE A 139 -17.58 2.03 46.60
C ILE A 139 -18.15 2.60 45.32
N ARG A 140 -18.32 1.73 44.32
CA ARG A 140 -19.24 1.91 43.21
C ARG A 140 -20.42 2.68 43.78
N THR A 141 -20.56 3.97 43.42
CA THR A 141 -21.72 4.77 43.84
C THR A 141 -22.90 3.86 43.61
N GLN A 142 -23.60 3.49 44.69
CA GLN A 142 -24.74 2.62 44.57
C GLN A 142 -25.72 3.48 43.79
N THR A 143 -25.73 3.30 42.46
CA THR A 143 -26.65 4.01 41.57
C THR A 143 -28.01 3.52 42.00
N THR A 144 -28.61 4.24 42.93
CA THR A 144 -29.97 4.05 43.34
C THR A 144 -30.79 4.45 42.12
N TYR A 145 -31.24 3.44 41.37
CA TYR A 145 -32.08 3.69 40.23
C TYR A 145 -33.46 4.12 40.74
N CYS A 146 -33.92 5.25 40.23
CA CYS A 146 -35.23 5.77 40.52
C CYS A 146 -36.26 5.06 39.63
N CYS A 147 -37.32 4.53 40.23
CA CYS A 147 -38.45 3.98 39.48
C CYS A 147 -39.06 5.07 38.59
N THR A 148 -39.08 4.85 37.27
CA THR A 148 -39.63 5.83 36.31
C THR A 148 -41.16 5.95 36.34
N ARG A 149 -41.83 5.08 37.12
CA ARG A 149 -43.29 5.10 37.32
C ARG A 149 -43.69 5.83 38.61
N CYS A 150 -43.03 5.56 39.74
CA CYS A 150 -43.41 6.09 41.06
C CYS A 150 -42.36 6.97 41.75
N GLY A 151 -41.15 7.12 41.18
CA GLY A 151 -40.11 8.00 41.70
C GLY A 151 -39.26 7.45 42.86
N VAL A 152 -39.57 6.26 43.39
CA VAL A 152 -38.87 5.67 44.55
C VAL A 152 -37.54 5.01 44.16
N HIS A 153 -36.52 5.17 44.99
CA HIS A 153 -35.11 4.78 44.73
C HIS A 153 -34.75 3.38 45.24
N VAL A 154 -35.65 2.41 45.07
CA VAL A 154 -35.50 1.04 45.60
C VAL A 154 -35.81 -0.04 44.55
N HIS A 155 -36.62 0.27 43.54
CA HIS A 155 -37.10 -0.70 42.56
C HIS A 155 -37.26 -0.07 41.17
N ASN A 156 -37.40 -0.91 40.15
CA ASN A 156 -37.51 -0.45 38.76
C ASN A 156 -39.00 -0.45 38.35
N ALA A 157 -39.37 0.29 37.30
CA ALA A 157 -40.75 0.36 36.82
C ALA A 157 -41.38 -1.00 36.50
N ARG A 158 -40.55 -2.01 36.14
CA ARG A 158 -40.98 -3.39 35.89
C ARG A 158 -41.40 -4.13 37.17
N SER A 159 -40.77 -3.82 38.30
CA SER A 159 -41.04 -4.43 39.60
C SER A 159 -41.83 -3.48 40.52
N CYS A 160 -42.53 -2.51 39.94
CA CYS A 160 -43.26 -1.48 40.68
C CYS A 160 -44.67 -1.96 41.01
N THR A 161 -44.97 -2.09 42.30
CA THR A 161 -46.30 -2.44 42.81
C THR A 161 -47.22 -1.22 43.04
N SER A 162 -46.68 0.01 42.91
CA SER A 162 -47.49 1.23 43.02
C SER A 162 -48.52 1.33 41.89
N GLN A 163 -49.79 1.55 42.28
CA GLN A 163 -50.89 1.83 41.37
C GLN A 163 -50.88 3.28 40.87
N VAL A 164 -50.23 4.18 41.62
CA VAL A 164 -50.13 5.61 41.29
C VAL A 164 -48.86 5.88 40.48
N VAL A 165 -49.02 6.71 39.45
CA VAL A 165 -47.94 7.17 38.57
C VAL A 165 -47.55 8.59 38.96
N ASP A 166 -46.25 8.83 39.18
CA ASP A 166 -45.70 10.16 39.47
C ASP A 166 -45.49 10.95 38.16
N PRO A 167 -46.20 12.06 37.92
CA PRO A 167 -46.06 12.87 36.72
C PRO A 167 -44.65 13.45 36.55
N LYS A 168 -43.93 13.72 37.64
CA LYS A 168 -42.56 14.26 37.61
C LYS A 168 -41.56 13.19 37.17
N ALA A 169 -41.78 11.92 37.56
CA ALA A 169 -40.96 10.80 37.10
C ALA A 169 -41.10 10.56 35.59
N GLN A 170 -42.32 10.69 35.05
CA GLN A 170 -42.57 10.58 33.60
C GLN A 170 -41.92 11.70 32.78
N LYS A 171 -41.96 12.95 33.28
CA LYS A 171 -41.27 14.08 32.63
C LYS A 171 -39.75 13.84 32.54
N ARG A 172 -39.14 13.30 33.60
CA ARG A 172 -37.70 12.93 33.62
C ARG A 172 -37.38 11.83 32.61
N LYS A 173 -38.28 10.87 32.37
CA LYS A 173 -38.13 9.83 31.35
C LYS A 173 -38.15 10.41 29.93
N LYS A 174 -39.14 11.25 29.60
CA LYS A 174 -39.26 11.90 28.29
C LYS A 174 -38.04 12.77 27.96
N ALA A 175 -37.51 13.51 28.93
CA ALA A 175 -36.31 14.32 28.75
C ALA A 175 -35.06 13.49 28.38
N LYS A 176 -34.91 12.29 28.98
CA LYS A 176 -33.80 11.36 28.66
C LYS A 176 -33.96 10.72 27.28
N GLU A 177 -35.18 10.36 26.89
CA GLU A 177 -35.47 9.76 25.57
C GLU A 177 -35.18 10.75 24.43
N ASN A 178 -35.56 12.02 24.59
CA ASN A 178 -35.25 13.06 23.61
C ASN A 178 -33.73 13.26 23.43
N ASN A 179 -32.98 13.31 24.54
CA ASN A 179 -31.52 13.49 24.49
C ASN A 179 -30.80 12.30 23.83
N ASN A 180 -31.27 11.06 24.11
CA ASN A 180 -30.74 9.88 23.44
C ASN A 180 -31.04 9.88 21.92
N ARG A 181 -32.23 10.34 21.51
CA ARG A 181 -32.63 10.42 20.10
C ARG A 181 -31.82 11.46 19.31
N THR A 182 -31.46 12.58 19.94
CA THR A 182 -30.54 13.57 19.37
C THR A 182 -29.14 12.99 19.17
N ARG A 183 -28.69 12.11 20.06
CA ARG A 183 -27.36 11.47 19.97
C ARG A 183 -27.28 10.39 18.88
N THR A 184 -28.31 9.55 18.71
CA THR A 184 -28.35 8.55 17.62
C THR A 184 -28.49 9.21 16.24
N ASN A 185 -29.22 10.31 16.13
CA ASN A 185 -29.36 11.03 14.86
C ASN A 185 -28.07 11.72 14.40
N GLN A 186 -27.12 12.02 15.29
CA GLN A 186 -25.80 12.54 14.92
C GLN A 186 -24.83 11.44 14.45
N THR A 187 -25.08 10.17 14.79
CA THR A 187 -24.24 9.04 14.36
C THR A 187 -24.70 8.44 13.02
N ALA A 188 -25.94 8.72 12.60
CA ALA A 188 -26.55 8.15 11.39
C ALA A 188 -26.46 9.03 10.13
N THR A 189 -25.68 10.13 10.13
CA THR A 189 -25.50 11.02 8.95
C THR A 189 -24.17 10.77 8.21
N GLN A 190 -23.48 9.66 8.50
CA GLN A 190 -22.31 9.22 7.73
C GLN A 190 -22.46 7.76 7.29
N GLU A 191 -23.57 7.40 6.64
CA GLU A 191 -23.57 6.22 5.77
C GLU A 191 -24.73 6.27 4.78
N GLN A 192 -24.38 6.05 3.50
CA GLN A 192 -25.19 5.69 2.34
C GLN A 192 -25.74 6.79 1.41
N ALA A 193 -25.21 6.78 0.19
CA ALA A 193 -26.03 6.74 -1.03
C ALA A 193 -25.32 5.96 -2.16
N GLN A 194 -25.70 4.69 -2.33
CA GLN A 194 -25.67 3.98 -3.62
C GLN A 194 -26.93 3.10 -3.66
N PRO A 195 -27.73 3.12 -4.75
CA PRO A 195 -28.87 2.22 -4.89
C PRO A 195 -28.54 1.01 -5.79
N THR A 196 -29.02 -0.15 -5.37
CA THR A 196 -29.12 -1.41 -6.13
C THR A 196 -30.47 -2.05 -5.85
N GLU A 197 -31.21 -2.43 -6.89
CA GLU A 197 -32.23 -3.50 -6.91
C GLU A 197 -32.14 -4.12 -8.33
N ALA A 198 -31.71 -5.37 -8.53
CA ALA A 198 -32.36 -6.68 -8.31
C ALA A 198 -33.42 -6.99 -9.39
N GLU A 199 -33.59 -8.18 -10.00
CA GLU A 199 -33.01 -9.53 -9.92
C GLU A 199 -33.60 -10.35 -11.11
N THR A 200 -32.95 -11.44 -11.55
CA THR A 200 -33.53 -12.81 -11.68
C THR A 200 -32.52 -13.74 -12.37
N ALA A 201 -32.29 -14.91 -11.77
CA ALA A 201 -31.35 -15.94 -12.19
C ALA A 201 -32.05 -17.12 -12.91
N THR A 202 -31.37 -17.69 -13.91
CA THR A 202 -31.46 -19.12 -14.29
C THR A 202 -30.07 -19.59 -14.77
N GLN A 203 -29.63 -20.76 -14.29
CA GLN A 203 -28.36 -21.43 -14.59
C GLN A 203 -28.45 -22.31 -15.85
N GLU A 204 -27.41 -22.32 -16.69
CA GLU A 204 -26.93 -23.53 -17.40
C GLU A 204 -25.43 -23.39 -17.76
N GLN A 205 -24.69 -24.50 -17.75
CA GLN A 205 -23.24 -24.60 -18.06
C GLN A 205 -22.97 -24.77 -19.59
N PRO A 206 -21.72 -24.58 -20.08
CA PRO A 206 -21.44 -24.16 -21.45
C PRO A 206 -21.21 -25.30 -22.47
N GLN A 207 -21.46 -24.97 -23.74
CA GLN A 207 -20.95 -25.66 -24.94
C GLN A 207 -20.40 -24.61 -25.92
N PRO A 208 -19.35 -24.92 -26.71
CA PRO A 208 -18.62 -23.92 -27.48
C PRO A 208 -19.32 -23.64 -28.81
N ASN A 209 -19.48 -22.37 -29.19
CA ASN A 209 -19.75 -22.02 -30.58
C ASN A 209 -18.74 -20.97 -31.07
N GLU A 210 -18.14 -21.30 -32.21
CA GLU A 210 -17.25 -20.45 -32.96
C GLU A 210 -18.02 -19.23 -33.44
N THR A 211 -17.47 -18.03 -33.23
CA THR A 211 -17.97 -16.83 -33.89
C THR A 211 -16.84 -16.24 -34.73
N GLN A 212 -17.07 -16.29 -36.04
CA GLN A 212 -16.25 -15.72 -37.09
C GLN A 212 -16.30 -14.20 -36.99
N ILE A 213 -15.13 -13.56 -36.86
CA ILE A 213 -14.99 -12.11 -36.87
C ILE A 213 -14.67 -11.72 -38.32
N ASP A 214 -15.60 -11.02 -38.97
CA ASP A 214 -15.34 -10.36 -40.25
C ASP A 214 -14.35 -9.21 -40.01
N VAL A 215 -13.22 -9.25 -40.71
CA VAL A 215 -12.16 -8.24 -40.65
C VAL A 215 -12.26 -7.37 -41.89
N ASP A 216 -12.34 -6.06 -41.70
CA ASP A 216 -12.49 -5.05 -42.75
C ASP A 216 -11.31 -5.07 -43.76
N PRO A 217 -11.58 -5.07 -45.09
CA PRO A 217 -10.55 -5.24 -46.12
C PRO A 217 -9.64 -4.02 -46.36
N GLU A 218 -9.76 -2.95 -45.59
CA GLU A 218 -8.91 -1.75 -45.71
C GLU A 218 -7.57 -1.90 -44.96
N PHE A 219 -7.48 -2.85 -44.01
CA PHE A 219 -6.30 -3.04 -43.17
C PHE A 219 -5.18 -3.87 -43.84
N GLU A 220 -5.48 -4.67 -44.86
CA GLU A 220 -4.47 -5.51 -45.54
C GLU A 220 -3.64 -4.76 -46.61
N MET A 221 -4.08 -3.58 -47.07
CA MET A 221 -3.35 -2.83 -48.10
C MET A 221 -2.21 -1.96 -47.51
N LEU A 222 -2.24 -1.68 -46.21
CA LEU A 222 -1.22 -0.89 -45.52
C LEU A 222 -0.02 -1.73 -45.06
N THR A 223 -0.21 -3.02 -44.78
CA THR A 223 0.86 -3.93 -44.35
C THR A 223 1.73 -4.40 -45.53
N ALA A 224 1.17 -4.51 -46.74
CA ALA A 224 1.91 -4.87 -47.94
C ALA A 224 2.92 -3.79 -48.40
N ASN A 225 2.60 -2.50 -48.18
CA ASN A 225 3.47 -1.39 -48.58
C ASN A 225 4.67 -1.18 -47.64
N LEU A 226 4.60 -1.64 -46.39
CA LEU A 226 5.70 -1.53 -45.44
C LEU A 226 6.76 -2.63 -45.64
N ALA A 227 6.37 -3.81 -46.12
CA ALA A 227 7.28 -4.91 -46.42
C ALA A 227 8.19 -4.61 -47.63
N ALA A 228 7.69 -3.90 -48.64
CA ALA A 228 8.46 -3.55 -49.85
C ALA A 228 9.55 -2.47 -49.61
N ALA A 229 9.44 -1.66 -48.55
CA ALA A 229 10.42 -0.64 -48.23
C ALA A 229 11.66 -1.18 -47.47
N PHE A 230 11.55 -2.36 -46.86
CA PHE A 230 12.64 -2.94 -46.07
C PHE A 230 13.68 -3.69 -46.92
N GLU A 231 13.28 -4.23 -48.08
CA GLU A 231 14.18 -4.96 -48.99
C GLU A 231 15.04 -4.04 -49.88
N ALA A 232 14.71 -2.74 -49.99
CA ALA A 232 15.45 -1.79 -50.83
C ALA A 232 16.68 -1.14 -50.16
N THR A 233 17.05 -1.53 -48.93
CA THR A 233 18.19 -0.92 -48.20
C THR A 233 19.40 -1.86 -48.02
N GLN A 234 19.34 -3.10 -48.52
CA GLN A 234 20.49 -4.01 -48.54
C GLN A 234 21.23 -3.98 -49.89
N THR A 235 21.91 -2.87 -50.17
CA THR A 235 23.06 -2.91 -51.09
C THR A 235 24.01 -1.76 -50.73
N GLN A 236 25.07 -2.05 -49.99
CA GLN A 236 26.25 -1.17 -49.90
C GLN A 236 27.39 -1.76 -50.76
N PRO A 237 28.16 -0.93 -51.48
CA PRO A 237 29.35 -1.40 -52.19
C PRO A 237 30.54 -1.62 -51.24
N ASN A 238 31.22 -2.74 -51.49
CA ASN A 238 32.47 -3.21 -50.87
C ASN A 238 33.60 -2.16 -50.92
N ILE A 239 34.21 -1.85 -49.76
CA ILE A 239 35.53 -1.22 -49.69
C ILE A 239 36.49 -2.18 -48.95
N VAL A 240 37.50 -2.65 -49.68
CA VAL A 240 38.59 -3.50 -49.20
C VAL A 240 39.68 -2.61 -48.59
N VAL A 241 40.12 -2.91 -47.38
CA VAL A 241 41.43 -2.48 -46.86
C VAL A 241 42.11 -3.64 -46.14
N ASN A 242 43.30 -3.96 -46.62
CA ASN A 242 44.16 -5.06 -46.18
C ASN A 242 45.11 -4.64 -45.04
N GLY A 243 45.07 -5.38 -43.92
CA GLY A 243 46.19 -5.81 -43.05
C GLY A 243 46.97 -4.78 -42.20
N PRO A 244 47.90 -5.24 -41.32
CA PRO A 244 48.13 -6.60 -40.82
C PRO A 244 48.16 -6.72 -39.27
N VAL A 245 48.24 -7.99 -38.87
CA VAL A 245 48.26 -8.59 -37.52
C VAL A 245 49.61 -8.38 -36.82
N ALA A 246 49.61 -8.20 -35.49
CA ALA A 246 50.78 -8.47 -34.65
C ALA A 246 50.36 -8.98 -33.26
N SER A 247 50.86 -10.17 -32.94
CA SER A 247 50.68 -10.93 -31.70
C SER A 247 51.65 -10.49 -30.58
N ALA A 248 51.15 -10.64 -29.35
CA ALA A 248 51.80 -11.09 -28.11
C ALA A 248 53.11 -10.43 -27.60
N LEU A 249 53.11 -10.06 -26.31
CA LEU A 249 54.06 -10.58 -25.31
C LEU A 249 53.67 -10.14 -23.88
N SER A 250 53.55 -11.15 -23.02
CA SER A 250 53.54 -11.12 -21.55
C SER A 250 54.81 -10.50 -20.96
N HIS A 251 54.76 -9.90 -19.77
CA HIS A 251 55.70 -10.12 -18.64
C HIS A 251 55.17 -9.48 -17.34
N SER A 252 55.56 -10.08 -16.23
CA SER A 252 55.02 -9.97 -14.87
C SER A 252 56.00 -9.27 -13.91
N ALA A 253 55.48 -8.41 -13.01
CA ALA A 253 55.91 -8.09 -11.62
C ALA A 253 57.32 -7.47 -11.36
N PRO A 254 57.70 -7.02 -10.12
CA PRO A 254 56.97 -6.44 -8.97
C PRO A 254 57.63 -5.18 -8.31
N VAL A 255 56.90 -4.56 -7.35
CA VAL A 255 57.29 -3.95 -6.04
C VAL A 255 58.49 -2.98 -5.92
N THR A 256 58.25 -1.80 -5.31
CA THR A 256 59.04 -1.27 -4.17
C THR A 256 58.32 -0.11 -3.47
N SER A 257 57.99 -0.31 -2.19
CA SER A 257 57.66 0.74 -1.23
C SER A 257 58.97 1.34 -0.69
N ALA A 258 59.02 2.67 -0.50
CA ALA A 258 60.03 3.33 0.31
C ALA A 258 59.34 4.34 1.25
N GLN A 259 59.57 4.13 2.55
CA GLN A 259 59.23 5.04 3.65
C GLN A 259 60.44 5.93 4.02
N GLY A 260 60.16 7.04 4.73
CA GLY A 260 61.11 7.84 5.51
C GLY A 260 61.50 9.16 4.83
N GLU A 261 61.54 10.34 5.45
CA GLU A 261 61.54 10.75 6.87
C GLU A 261 61.29 12.29 6.96
N PRO A 262 61.08 12.86 8.17
CA PRO A 262 60.50 14.19 8.38
C PRO A 262 61.50 15.36 8.42
N VAL A 263 61.01 16.57 8.12
CA VAL A 263 61.75 17.83 8.18
C VAL A 263 61.44 18.58 9.48
N THR A 264 62.49 18.96 10.20
CA THR A 264 62.50 19.78 11.42
C THR A 264 62.69 21.28 11.11
N SER A 265 62.37 22.11 12.12
CA SER A 265 62.63 23.56 12.29
C SER A 265 61.60 24.49 11.63
N SER A 266 61.04 25.50 12.30
CA SER A 266 61.47 26.27 13.48
C SER A 266 60.28 26.67 14.36
#